data_AF-R5JS86-F1
#
_entry.id   AF-R5JS86-F1
#
_cell.length_a   1.000
_cell.length_b   1.000
_cell.length_c   1.000
_cell.angle_alpha   90.00
_cell.angle_beta   90.00
_cell.angle_gamma   90.00
#
_symmetry.space_group_name_H-M   'P 1'
#
loop_
_entity.id
_entity.type
_entity.pdbx_description
1 polymer ?
#
loop_
_entity_poly.entity_id
_entity_poly.type
_entity_poly.pdbx_seq_one_letter_code
_entity_poly.pdbx_strand_id
1 'polypeptide(L)'
;MENLLNPDGSAKTKLIYVYDKNNRIREEITVSVKQQGIQRIYRYSYDEQGRVDGKTVLDADRNIVLKDTIIMMNMAIGRQG
;
A
#
# COMPACT_ATOMS: atom_id res chain seq x y z
N MET A 1 7.94 4.44 -6.43
CA MET A 1 7.40 3.24 -7.10
C MET A 1 8.50 2.21 -7.09
N GLU A 2 8.16 0.97 -6.78
CA GLU A 2 9.11 -0.13 -6.66
C GLU A 2 8.68 -1.31 -7.54
N ASN A 3 9.66 -2.03 -8.10
CA ASN A 3 9.42 -3.25 -8.86
C ASN A 3 9.94 -4.44 -8.06
N LEU A 4 9.08 -5.44 -7.84
CA LEU A 4 9.48 -6.75 -7.37
C LEU A 4 9.76 -7.62 -8.59
N LEU A 5 10.97 -8.16 -8.68
CA LEU A 5 11.44 -8.93 -9.82
C LEU A 5 11.30 -10.44 -9.57
N ASN A 6 11.11 -11.18 -10.66
CA ASN A 6 11.36 -12.61 -10.69
C ASN A 6 12.88 -12.89 -10.67
N PRO A 7 13.31 -14.13 -10.39
CA PRO A 7 14.73 -14.50 -10.44
C PRO A 7 15.41 -14.25 -11.79
N ASP A 8 14.66 -14.25 -12.89
CA ASP A 8 15.15 -13.94 -14.25
C ASP A 8 15.25 -12.42 -14.54
N GLY A 9 15.00 -11.57 -13.54
CA GLY A 9 15.03 -10.12 -13.65
C GLY A 9 13.78 -9.50 -14.28
N SER A 10 12.81 -10.29 -14.73
CA SER A 10 11.54 -9.77 -15.25
C SER A 10 10.68 -9.19 -14.12
N ALA A 11 9.93 -8.12 -14.41
CA ALA A 11 9.05 -7.51 -13.41
C ALA A 11 7.87 -8.45 -13.09
N LYS A 12 7.71 -8.79 -11.81
CA LYS A 12 6.62 -9.62 -11.30
C LYS A 12 5.44 -8.75 -10.84
N THR A 13 5.75 -7.77 -9.99
CA THR A 13 4.77 -6.94 -9.32
C THR A 13 5.27 -5.50 -9.25
N LYS A 14 4.36 -4.54 -9.42
CA LYS A 14 4.60 -3.11 -9.28
C LYS A 14 3.97 -2.64 -7.98
N LEU A 15 4.74 -1.98 -7.12
CA LEU A 15 4.26 -1.28 -5.92
C LEU A 15 4.19 0.22 -6.20
N ILE A 16 3.00 0.79 -6.05
CA ILE A 16 2.75 2.22 -6.22
C ILE A 16 2.29 2.79 -4.89
N TYR A 17 2.97 3.84 -4.42
CA TYR A 17 2.61 4.58 -3.22
C TYR A 17 1.93 5.89 -3.62
N VAL A 18 0.76 6.14 -3.06
CA VAL A 18 0.04 7.41 -3.17
C VAL A 18 0.16 8.13 -1.84
N TYR A 19 0.59 9.39 -1.87
CA TYR A 19 0.82 10.17 -0.66
C TYR A 19 -0.34 11.16 -0.41
N ASP A 20 -0.60 11.45 0.87
CA ASP A 20 -1.48 12.53 1.28
C ASP A 20 -0.77 13.91 1.23
N LYS A 21 -1.50 14.97 1.56
CA LYS A 21 -0.97 16.35 1.61
C LYS A 21 0.18 16.56 2.62
N ASN A 22 0.35 15.64 3.58
CA ASN A 22 1.38 15.68 4.60
C ASN A 22 2.57 14.75 4.24
N ASN A 23 2.63 14.28 2.98
CA ASN A 23 3.65 13.36 2.49
C ASN A 23 3.69 12.00 3.22
N ARG A 24 2.54 11.55 3.75
CA ARG A 24 2.35 10.21 4.34
C ARG A 24 1.69 9.27 3.33
N ILE A 25 1.93 7.97 3.43
CA ILE A 25 1.36 6.98 2.49
C ILE A 25 -0.15 6.86 2.73
N ARG A 26 -0.96 7.40 1.82
CA ARG A 26 -2.40 7.22 1.83
C ARG A 26 -2.80 5.85 1.30
N GLU A 27 -2.17 5.42 0.21
CA GLU A 27 -2.46 4.13 -0.43
C GLU A 27 -1.19 3.42 -0.90
N GLU A 28 -1.20 2.10 -0.79
CA GLU A 28 -0.23 1.18 -1.39
C GLU A 28 -0.98 0.28 -2.36
N ILE A 29 -0.62 0.34 -3.63
CA ILE A 29 -1.28 -0.37 -4.73
C ILE A 29 -0.34 -1.44 -5.26
N THR A 30 -0.79 -2.68 -5.24
CA THR A 30 -0.07 -3.84 -5.79
C THR A 30 -0.63 -4.17 -7.16
N VAL A 31 0.20 -4.08 -8.20
CA VAL A 31 -0.18 -4.37 -9.59
C VAL A 31 0.56 -5.62 -10.07
N SER A 32 -0.17 -6.61 -10.55
CA SER A 32 0.41 -7.77 -11.23
C SER A 32 0.85 -7.37 -12.63
N VAL A 33 2.11 -7.58 -12.97
CA VAL A 33 2.57 -7.41 -14.35
C VAL A 33 2.04 -8.56 -15.22
N LYS A 34 1.97 -9.79 -14.67
CA LYS A 34 1.53 -10.98 -15.39
C LYS A 34 0.03 -11.01 -15.66
N GLN A 35 -0.78 -10.64 -14.67
CA GLN A 35 -2.25 -10.63 -14.80
C GLN A 35 -2.78 -9.29 -15.37
N GLN A 36 -1.90 -8.32 -15.60
CA GLN A 36 -2.23 -6.98 -16.09
C GLN A 36 -3.37 -6.31 -15.31
N GLY A 37 -3.19 -6.15 -14.00
CA GLY A 37 -4.25 -5.56 -13.16
C GLY A 37 -3.84 -5.28 -11.73
N ILE A 38 -4.66 -4.46 -11.07
CA ILE A 38 -4.55 -4.21 -9.62
C ILE A 38 -4.97 -5.49 -8.90
N GLN A 39 -4.08 -6.01 -8.08
CA GLN A 39 -4.37 -7.17 -7.23
C GLN A 39 -4.98 -6.74 -5.89
N ARG A 40 -4.50 -5.62 -5.34
CA ARG A 40 -4.90 -5.14 -4.02
C ARG A 40 -4.55 -3.68 -3.83
N ILE A 41 -5.38 -2.99 -3.05
CA ILE A 41 -5.09 -1.65 -2.53
C ILE A 41 -5.17 -1.72 -1.00
N TYR A 42 -4.12 -1.26 -0.32
CA TYR A 42 -4.21 -0.91 1.09
C TYR A 42 -4.39 0.59 1.22
N ARG A 43 -5.40 1.02 1.98
CA ARG A 43 -5.60 2.41 2.36
C ARG A 43 -5.32 2.57 3.85
N TYR A 44 -4.46 3.53 4.18
CA TYR A 44 -4.09 3.83 5.56
C TYR A 44 -4.86 5.06 6.06
N SER A 45 -5.27 5.02 7.32
CA SER A 45 -5.73 6.18 8.07
C SER A 45 -4.71 6.52 9.15
N TYR A 46 -4.77 7.77 9.62
CA TYR A 46 -3.82 8.32 10.57
C TYR A 46 -4.54 9.06 11.68
N ASP A 47 -4.06 8.88 12.91
CA ASP A 47 -4.48 9.69 14.06
C ASP A 47 -3.97 11.14 13.95
N GLU A 48 -4.39 11.98 14.90
CA GLU A 48 -4.00 13.39 14.96
C GLU A 48 -2.50 13.58 15.18
N GLN A 49 -1.81 12.60 15.77
CA GLN A 49 -0.36 12.61 15.96
C GLN A 49 0.39 12.08 14.73
N GLY A 50 -0.33 11.69 13.68
CA GLY A 50 0.20 11.21 12.42
C GLY A 50 0.66 9.76 12.42
N ARG A 51 0.24 8.95 13.39
CA ARG A 51 0.49 7.51 13.46
C ARG A 51 -0.60 6.77 12.71
N VAL A 52 -0.28 5.63 12.14
CA VAL A 52 -1.29 4.79 11.45
C VAL A 52 -2.26 4.23 12.49
N ASP A 53 -3.56 4.51 12.32
CA ASP A 53 -4.63 4.05 13.21
C ASP A 53 -5.61 3.08 12.55
N GLY A 54 -5.42 2.83 11.25
CA GLY A 54 -6.28 1.92 10.50
C GLY A 54 -5.70 1.52 9.15
N LYS A 55 -6.14 0.35 8.68
CA LYS A 55 -5.79 -0.20 7.36
C LYS A 55 -7.03 -0.84 6.74
N THR A 56 -7.43 -0.32 5.59
CA THR A 56 -8.55 -0.87 4.81
C THR A 56 -8.01 -1.56 3.56
N VAL A 57 -8.51 -2.75 3.27
CA VAL A 57 -8.22 -3.49 2.04
C VAL A 57 -9.33 -3.19 1.04
N LEU A 58 -8.94 -2.75 -0.15
CA LEU A 58 -9.85 -2.49 -1.25
C LEU A 58 -9.54 -3.40 -2.44
N ASP A 59 -10.57 -3.67 -3.24
CA ASP A 59 -10.43 -4.26 -4.57
C ASP A 59 -9.91 -3.22 -5.59
N ALA A 60 -9.83 -3.64 -6.86
CA ALA A 60 -9.36 -2.79 -7.96
C ALA A 60 -10.26 -1.55 -8.20
N ASP A 61 -11.56 -1.66 -7.92
CA ASP A 61 -12.56 -0.61 -8.07
C ASP A 61 -12.68 0.27 -6.81
N ARG A 62 -11.82 0.03 -5.81
CA ARG A 62 -11.74 0.73 -4.52
C ARG A 62 -12.95 0.47 -3.61
N ASN A 63 -13.67 -0.63 -3.79
CA ASN A 63 -14.66 -1.09 -2.83
C ASN A 63 -13.97 -1.73 -1.63
N ILE A 64 -14.56 -1.57 -0.44
CA ILE A 64 -14.01 -2.17 0.78
C ILE A 64 -14.26 -3.67 0.76
N VAL A 65 -13.17 -4.44 0.81
CA VAL A 65 -13.21 -5.92 0.89
C VAL A 65 -12.95 -6.38 2.33
N LEU A 66 -12.13 -5.63 3.07
CA LEU A 66 -11.83 -5.89 4.47
C LEU A 66 -11.50 -4.57 5.17
N LYS A 67 -12.00 -4.37 6.39
CA LYS A 67 -11.61 -3.25 7.24
C LYS A 67 -11.01 -3.81 8.53
N ASP A 68 -9.69 -3.70 8.65
CA ASP A 68 -9.01 -4.04 9.89
C ASP A 68 -8.74 -2.74 10.67
N THR A 69 -9.28 -2.66 11.89
CA THR A 69 -8.84 -1.65 12.86
C THR A 69 -7.52 -2.12 13.45
N ILE A 70 -6.43 -1.93 12.70
CA ILE A 70 -5.10 -2.30 13.19
C ILE A 70 -4.60 -1.17 14.11
N ILE A 71 -4.59 -1.43 15.43
CA ILE A 71 -3.70 -0.71 16.36
C ILE A 71 -2.28 -1.18 16.03
N MET A 72 -1.67 -0.57 15.02
CA MET A 72 -0.37 -0.99 14.52
C MET A 72 0.71 -0.41 15.42
N MET A 73 1.05 -1.14 16.50
CA MET A 73 2.29 -0.89 17.23
C MET A 73 3.46 -1.02 16.26
N ASN A 74 4.15 0.10 16.02
CA ASN A 74 5.47 0.19 15.39
C ASN A 74 5.61 -0.43 13.98
N MET A 75 4.99 0.16 12.97
CA MET A 75 5.67 0.26 11.68
C MET A 75 6.24 1.68 11.53
N ALA A 76 7.49 1.85 11.93
CA ALA A 76 8.30 2.94 11.42
C ALA A 76 8.39 2.73 9.91
N ILE A 77 7.60 3.48 9.14
CA ILE A 77 7.79 3.59 7.69
C ILE A 77 9.04 4.45 7.50
N GLY A 78 10.19 3.85 7.84
CA GLY A 78 11.50 4.41 7.63
C GLY A 78 11.71 4.47 6.13
N ARG A 79 11.76 5.69 5.61
CA ARG A 79 12.31 6.00 4.29
C ARG A 79 13.78 5.58 4.34
N GLN A 80 14.09 4.37 3.88
CA GLN A 80 15.46 4.00 3.53
C GLN A 80 15.69 4.44 2.08
N GLY A 81 16.72 5.27 1.86
CA GLY A 81 17.14 5.76 0.55
C GLY A 81 16.84 7.25 0.34
#